data_AF-A0A8A4TEA3-F1
#
_entry.id   AF-A0A8A4TEA3-F1
#
_cell.length_a   1.000
_cell.length_b   1.000
_cell.length_c   1.000
_cell.angle_alpha   90.00
_cell.angle_beta   90.00
_cell.angle_gamma   90.00
#
_symmetry.space_group_name_H-M   'P 1'
#
loop_
_entity.id
_entity.type
_entity.pdbx_description
1 polymer ?
#
loop_
_entity_poly.entity_id
_entity_poly.type
_entity_poly.pdbx_seq_one_letter_code
_entity_poly.pdbx_strand_id
1 'polypeptide(L)'
;MPIASTKDAQIAALYQHIGLLEEQLRLLKAKTFGPKSERMSQLVGQQALFDLDALEADEKPADAEAASDDDVRETITYKRRKKRGPQPFPDHLPREIHEYELPPEDRQCACCGEEMTVIGKGVTCELEYEPAVAKVVEHHHYSYGCAPCKQADEVLEAPIRSAPRAPRLIPGSMAGSGLLAFVIASKFVDGLPFYRVERLMGRLGVKLGRATMCN
;
A
#
# COMPACT_ATOMS: atom_id res chain seq x y z
N MET A 1 -62.09 -39.08 -26.95
CA MET A 1 -60.67 -38.76 -27.20
C MET A 1 -60.12 -37.44 -26.60
N PRO A 2 -60.86 -36.55 -25.88
CA PRO A 2 -60.28 -35.27 -25.41
C PRO A 2 -59.49 -35.34 -24.08
N ILE A 3 -59.56 -36.46 -23.35
CA ILE A 3 -58.91 -36.61 -22.02
C ILE A 3 -57.43 -36.99 -22.14
N ALA A 4 -57.01 -37.60 -23.25
CA ALA A 4 -55.61 -37.94 -23.50
C ALA A 4 -54.80 -36.67 -23.81
N SER A 5 -55.31 -35.81 -24.70
CA SER A 5 -54.62 -34.56 -25.09
C SER A 5 -54.45 -33.57 -23.94
N THR A 6 -55.36 -33.53 -22.97
CA THR A 6 -55.23 -32.66 -21.79
C THR A 6 -54.18 -33.17 -20.82
N LYS A 7 -54.03 -34.48 -20.68
CA LYS A 7 -52.97 -35.10 -19.88
C LYS A 7 -51.60 -34.91 -20.51
N ASP A 8 -51.50 -35.05 -21.84
CA ASP A 8 -50.24 -34.84 -22.56
C ASP A 8 -49.77 -33.38 -22.45
N ALA A 9 -50.70 -32.42 -22.52
CA ALA A 9 -50.40 -31.00 -22.29
C ALA A 9 -49.94 -30.72 -20.85
N GLN A 10 -50.56 -31.36 -19.86
CA GLN A 10 -50.14 -31.25 -18.46
C GLN A 10 -48.75 -31.85 -18.22
N ILE A 11 -48.46 -32.99 -18.83
CA ILE A 11 -47.14 -33.64 -18.76
C ILE A 11 -46.07 -32.74 -19.37
N ALA A 12 -46.34 -32.13 -20.53
CA ALA A 12 -45.41 -31.19 -21.16
C ALA A 12 -45.13 -29.96 -20.28
N ALA A 13 -46.16 -29.40 -19.66
CA ALA A 13 -46.01 -28.26 -18.74
C ALA A 13 -45.18 -28.63 -17.49
N LEU A 14 -45.40 -29.84 -16.95
CA LEU A 14 -44.62 -30.33 -15.80
C LEU A 14 -43.14 -30.54 -16.17
N TYR A 15 -42.83 -31.09 -17.35
CA TYR A 15 -41.44 -31.24 -17.80
C TYR A 15 -40.73 -29.89 -18.01
N GLN A 16 -41.43 -28.89 -18.54
CA GLN A 16 -40.89 -27.53 -18.65
C GLN A 16 -40.59 -26.94 -17.27
N HIS A 17 -41.48 -27.17 -16.30
CA HIS A 17 -41.28 -26.68 -14.94
C HIS A 17 -40.11 -27.38 -14.25
N ILE A 18 -39.96 -28.69 -14.44
CA ILE A 18 -38.82 -29.47 -13.93
C ILE A 18 -37.51 -28.94 -14.51
N GLY A 19 -37.42 -28.74 -15.82
CA GLY A 19 -36.21 -28.19 -16.45
C GLY A 19 -35.84 -26.80 -15.92
N LEU A 20 -36.84 -25.95 -15.68
CA LEU A 20 -36.63 -24.63 -15.09
C LEU A 20 -36.09 -24.74 -13.65
N LEU A 21 -36.68 -25.61 -12.83
CA LEU A 21 -36.23 -25.86 -11.45
C LEU A 21 -34.81 -26.45 -11.40
N GLU A 22 -34.47 -27.35 -12.33
CA GLU A 22 -33.13 -27.92 -12.45
C GLU A 22 -32.08 -26.85 -12.76
N GLU A 23 -32.36 -25.93 -13.69
CA GLU A 23 -31.46 -24.81 -14.00
C GLU A 23 -31.30 -23.85 -12.81
N GLN A 24 -32.38 -23.57 -12.07
CA GLN A 24 -32.32 -22.76 -10.85
C GLN A 24 -31.45 -23.44 -9.78
N LEU A 25 -31.58 -24.75 -9.59
CA LEU A 25 -30.74 -25.51 -8.67
C LEU A 25 -29.28 -25.52 -9.10
N ARG A 26 -29.00 -25.63 -10.40
CA ARG A 26 -27.64 -25.56 -10.96
C ARG A 26 -27.00 -24.21 -10.64
N LEU A 27 -27.74 -23.12 -10.85
CA LEU A 27 -27.30 -21.75 -10.57
C LEU A 27 -27.07 -21.53 -9.07
N LEU A 28 -27.96 -22.02 -8.21
CA LEU A 28 -27.80 -21.93 -6.75
C LEU A 28 -26.58 -22.71 -6.28
N LYS A 29 -26.39 -23.95 -6.74
CA LYS A 29 -25.20 -24.76 -6.42
C LYS A 29 -23.92 -24.07 -6.88
N ALA A 30 -23.91 -23.44 -8.06
CA ALA A 30 -22.78 -22.68 -8.55
C ALA A 30 -22.50 -21.42 -7.68
N LYS A 31 -23.53 -20.76 -7.14
CA LYS A 31 -23.34 -19.62 -6.23
C LYS A 31 -22.86 -20.04 -4.83
N THR A 32 -23.35 -21.16 -4.31
CA THR A 32 -23.02 -21.61 -2.94
C THR A 32 -21.70 -22.37 -2.88
N PHE A 33 -21.43 -23.21 -3.88
CA PHE A 33 -20.29 -24.13 -3.90
C PHE A 33 -19.30 -23.86 -5.03
N GLY A 34 -19.63 -22.96 -5.97
CA GLY A 34 -18.71 -22.56 -7.02
C GLY A 34 -17.68 -21.53 -6.54
N PRO A 35 -16.57 -21.39 -7.29
CA PRO A 35 -15.53 -20.42 -6.96
C PRO A 35 -16.08 -18.99 -7.03
N LYS A 36 -15.81 -18.19 -5.99
CA LYS A 36 -16.23 -16.78 -5.89
C LYS A 36 -15.46 -15.84 -6.83
N SER A 37 -14.41 -16.33 -7.49
CA SER A 37 -13.70 -15.59 -8.53
C SER A 37 -14.36 -15.85 -9.88
N GLU A 38 -14.58 -14.81 -10.68
CA GLU A 38 -15.03 -14.87 -12.08
C GLU A 38 -14.00 -15.52 -13.04
N ARG A 39 -13.27 -16.56 -12.59
CA ARG A 39 -12.62 -17.49 -13.52
C ARG A 39 -13.71 -18.37 -14.09
N MET A 40 -14.44 -17.80 -15.04
CA MET A 40 -15.56 -18.40 -15.74
C MET A 40 -15.04 -19.48 -16.70
N SER A 41 -14.83 -20.69 -16.19
CA SER A 41 -14.45 -21.87 -16.98
C SER A 41 -15.60 -22.42 -17.87
N GLN A 42 -16.74 -21.72 -17.92
CA GLN A 42 -17.96 -22.17 -18.59
C GLN A 42 -18.17 -21.56 -19.99
N LEU A 43 -17.19 -20.83 -20.53
CA LEU A 43 -17.22 -20.33 -21.91
C LEU A 43 -16.14 -21.01 -22.75
N VAL A 44 -16.20 -22.34 -22.84
CA VAL A 44 -15.47 -23.08 -23.87
C VAL A 44 -16.04 -22.64 -25.23
N GLY A 45 -15.33 -21.73 -25.90
CA GLY A 45 -15.69 -21.18 -27.20
C GLY A 45 -15.61 -19.65 -27.33
N GLN A 46 -15.70 -18.89 -26.23
CA GLN A 46 -15.54 -17.41 -26.25
C GLN A 46 -14.17 -16.93 -25.75
N GLN A 47 -13.34 -17.83 -25.20
CA GLN A 47 -11.97 -17.51 -24.75
C GLN A 47 -11.08 -16.95 -25.87
N ALA A 48 -11.32 -17.36 -27.12
CA ALA A 48 -10.54 -16.90 -28.28
C ALA A 48 -10.72 -15.40 -28.64
N LEU A 49 -11.66 -14.68 -28.02
CA LEU A 49 -11.89 -13.25 -28.28
C LEU A 49 -11.02 -12.32 -27.44
N PHE A 50 -10.42 -12.79 -26.34
CA PHE A 50 -9.71 -11.92 -25.38
C PHE A 50 -8.33 -12.43 -24.92
N ASP A 51 -7.84 -13.56 -25.43
CA ASP A 51 -6.50 -14.08 -25.10
C ASP A 51 -5.39 -13.34 -25.88
N LEU A 52 -5.10 -12.09 -25.47
CA LEU A 52 -3.82 -11.42 -25.77
C LEU A 52 -2.72 -11.72 -24.73
N ASP A 53 -3.11 -12.27 -23.57
CA ASP A 53 -2.20 -12.56 -22.44
C ASP A 53 -1.71 -14.03 -22.39
N ALA A 54 -2.21 -14.91 -23.27
CA ALA A 54 -1.86 -16.35 -23.29
C ALA A 54 -0.49 -16.66 -23.92
N LEU A 55 0.24 -15.66 -24.44
CA LEU A 55 1.58 -15.84 -25.01
C LEU A 55 2.72 -15.71 -23.99
N GLU A 56 2.44 -15.38 -22.72
CA GLU A 56 3.49 -15.12 -21.70
C GLU A 56 3.58 -16.17 -20.58
N ALA A 57 2.84 -17.29 -20.63
CA ALA A 57 2.69 -18.20 -19.49
C ALA A 57 3.19 -19.65 -19.69
N ASP A 58 4.04 -19.91 -20.68
CA ASP A 58 4.69 -21.24 -20.85
C ASP A 58 6.08 -21.28 -20.21
N GLU A 59 6.17 -21.22 -18.88
CA GLU A 59 7.31 -21.77 -18.12
C GLU A 59 6.89 -22.23 -16.72
N LYS A 60 6.42 -23.48 -16.59
CA LYS A 60 6.94 -24.49 -15.62
C LYS A 60 6.06 -25.76 -15.60
N PRO A 61 6.68 -26.96 -15.58
CA PRO A 61 5.95 -28.21 -15.65
C PRO A 61 5.40 -28.66 -14.29
N ALA A 62 4.48 -29.61 -14.42
CA ALA A 62 3.77 -30.37 -13.42
C ALA A 62 4.67 -31.03 -12.36
N ASP A 63 4.11 -31.23 -11.16
CA ASP A 63 3.87 -32.57 -10.62
C ASP A 63 2.89 -32.47 -9.44
N ALA A 64 1.77 -33.17 -9.57
CA ALA A 64 0.78 -33.39 -8.52
C ALA A 64 0.58 -34.89 -8.40
N GLU A 65 1.03 -35.47 -7.28
CA GLU A 65 0.61 -36.79 -6.84
C GLU A 65 -0.05 -36.69 -5.45
N ALA A 66 -0.99 -37.59 -5.24
CA ALA A 66 -2.11 -37.47 -4.34
C ALA A 66 -1.91 -38.12 -2.97
N ALA A 67 -2.72 -37.64 -2.02
CA ALA A 67 -3.34 -38.33 -0.87
C ALA A 67 -2.47 -38.83 0.30
N SER A 68 -2.75 -38.29 1.48
CA SER A 68 -3.36 -39.06 2.59
C SER A 68 -3.86 -38.12 3.70
N ASP A 69 -5.10 -38.35 4.14
CA ASP A 69 -5.69 -37.77 5.35
C ASP A 69 -4.88 -38.17 6.60
N ASP A 70 -4.50 -37.18 7.40
CA ASP A 70 -4.26 -37.35 8.83
C ASP A 70 -4.69 -36.06 9.54
N ASP A 71 -5.73 -36.21 10.38
CA ASP A 71 -6.26 -35.19 11.28
C ASP A 71 -5.22 -34.84 12.36
N VAL A 72 -4.26 -33.96 12.03
CA VAL A 72 -3.45 -33.26 13.01
C VAL A 72 -4.04 -31.87 13.20
N ARG A 73 -4.73 -31.66 14.32
CA ARG A 73 -5.10 -30.33 14.79
C ARG A 73 -3.83 -29.58 15.19
N GLU A 74 -3.15 -29.01 14.19
CA GLU A 74 -2.08 -28.06 14.42
C GLU A 74 -2.67 -26.80 15.04
N THR A 75 -2.32 -26.55 16.30
CA THR A 75 -2.61 -25.28 16.94
C THR A 75 -1.76 -24.22 16.25
N ILE A 76 -2.37 -23.50 15.30
CA ILE A 76 -1.75 -22.36 14.62
C ILE A 76 -1.49 -21.26 15.66
N THR A 77 -0.32 -21.30 16.28
CA THR A 77 0.16 -20.24 17.15
C THR A 77 0.60 -19.08 16.28
N TYR A 78 -0.32 -18.15 16.02
CA TYR A 78 0.02 -16.93 15.29
C TYR A 78 0.98 -16.09 16.15
N LYS A 79 2.28 -16.10 15.80
CA LYS A 79 3.20 -15.07 16.30
C LYS A 79 2.89 -13.78 15.54
N ARG A 80 2.20 -12.84 16.22
CA ARG A 80 1.93 -11.50 15.65
C ARG A 80 3.26 -10.88 15.24
N ARG A 81 3.48 -10.76 13.92
CA ARG A 81 4.69 -10.14 13.36
C ARG A 81 4.78 -8.72 13.95
N LYS A 82 5.86 -8.42 14.69
CA LYS A 82 6.13 -7.06 15.18
C LYS A 82 6.04 -6.12 13.96
N LYS A 83 5.23 -5.07 14.06
CA LYS A 83 5.15 -4.03 13.03
C LYS A 83 6.57 -3.52 12.81
N ARG A 84 7.16 -3.86 11.66
CA ARG A 84 8.45 -3.28 11.26
C ARG A 84 8.18 -1.79 11.10
N GLY A 85 9.05 -0.96 11.68
CA GLY A 85 9.00 0.48 11.46
C GLY A 85 9.09 0.81 9.96
N PRO A 86 8.91 2.09 9.59
CA PRO A 86 9.07 2.53 8.20
C PRO A 86 10.35 1.95 7.61
N GLN A 87 10.25 1.31 6.45
CA GLN A 87 11.46 0.83 5.78
C GLN A 87 12.29 2.05 5.38
N PRO A 88 13.62 2.02 5.63
CA PRO A 88 14.48 3.10 5.16
C PRO A 88 14.44 3.17 3.64
N PHE A 89 14.58 4.38 3.11
CA PHE A 89 14.67 4.56 1.67
C PHE A 89 15.92 3.88 1.11
N PRO A 90 15.86 3.37 -0.14
CA PRO A 90 17.02 2.78 -0.79
C PRO A 90 18.20 3.75 -0.93
N ASP A 91 19.42 3.26 -0.75
CA ASP A 91 20.65 4.09 -0.79
C ASP A 91 21.04 4.54 -2.20
N HIS A 92 20.50 3.93 -3.25
CA HIS A 92 20.80 4.29 -4.64
C HIS A 92 20.05 5.53 -5.13
N LEU A 93 19.06 6.03 -4.36
CA LEU A 93 18.30 7.21 -4.74
C LEU A 93 19.12 8.48 -4.44
N PRO A 94 19.09 9.49 -5.33
CA PRO A 94 19.74 10.77 -5.08
C PRO A 94 19.17 11.41 -3.81
N ARG A 95 20.04 11.96 -2.96
CA ARG A 95 19.69 12.60 -1.70
C ARG A 95 19.96 14.09 -1.74
N GLU A 96 18.97 14.88 -1.36
CA GLU A 96 19.08 16.34 -1.21
C GLU A 96 18.95 16.68 0.27
N ILE A 97 19.91 17.44 0.81
CA ILE A 97 19.96 17.75 2.25
C ILE A 97 19.59 19.21 2.45
N HIS A 98 18.55 19.47 3.24
CA HIS A 98 18.17 20.81 3.70
C HIS A 98 18.49 20.95 5.18
N GLU A 99 19.39 21.87 5.49
CA GLU A 99 19.81 22.18 6.85
C GLU A 99 19.04 23.37 7.40
N TYR A 100 18.40 23.16 8.55
CA TYR A 100 17.64 24.18 9.26
C TYR A 100 18.35 24.49 10.57
N GLU A 101 19.05 25.62 10.58
CA GLU A 101 19.73 26.16 11.75
C GLU A 101 18.95 27.32 12.37
N LEU A 102 19.16 27.57 13.66
CA LEU A 102 18.65 28.78 14.31
C LEU A 102 19.44 30.01 13.81
N PRO A 103 18.81 31.17 13.57
CA PRO A 103 19.54 32.42 13.36
C PRO A 103 20.44 32.73 14.56
N PRO A 104 21.61 33.38 14.36
CA PRO A 104 22.54 33.68 15.45
C PRO A 104 21.92 34.53 16.58
N GLU A 105 20.93 35.37 16.25
CA GLU A 105 20.19 36.19 17.22
C GLU A 105 19.40 35.31 18.22
N ASP A 106 18.84 34.20 17.73
CA ASP A 106 18.05 33.26 18.54
C ASP A 106 18.90 32.22 19.25
N ARG A 107 20.22 32.16 18.96
CA ARG A 107 21.20 31.25 19.58
C ARG A 107 21.66 31.70 20.96
N GLN A 108 21.19 32.84 21.48
CA GLN A 108 21.54 33.29 22.82
C GLN A 108 20.61 32.69 23.88
N CYS A 109 21.20 32.20 24.97
CA CYS A 109 20.44 31.67 26.09
C CYS A 109 19.76 32.80 26.87
N ALA A 110 18.44 32.69 27.06
CA ALA A 110 17.68 33.67 27.85
C ALA A 110 18.05 33.72 29.35
N CYS A 111 18.70 32.66 29.88
CA CYS A 111 19.04 32.56 31.29
C CYS A 111 20.43 33.13 31.62
N CYS A 112 21.45 32.86 30.79
CA CYS A 112 22.85 33.24 31.05
C CYS A 112 23.48 34.12 29.97
N GLY A 113 22.79 34.36 28.85
CA GLY A 113 23.31 35.19 27.74
C GLY A 113 24.41 34.53 26.89
N GLU A 114 24.86 33.32 27.23
CA GLU A 114 25.86 32.59 26.45
C GLU A 114 25.27 32.01 25.14
N GLU A 115 26.17 31.77 24.17
CA GLU A 115 25.82 31.14 22.90
C GLU A 115 25.49 29.66 23.10
N MET A 116 24.32 29.25 22.61
CA MET A 116 23.84 27.87 22.70
C MET A 116 24.58 26.96 21.71
N THR A 117 24.95 25.78 22.19
CA THR A 117 25.62 24.74 21.40
C THR A 117 24.62 23.76 20.79
N VAL A 118 24.98 23.13 19.67
CA VAL A 118 24.17 22.06 19.06
C VAL A 118 24.17 20.82 19.96
N ILE A 119 23.00 20.40 20.43
CA ILE A 119 22.80 19.22 21.27
C ILE A 119 22.44 18.00 20.42
N GLY A 120 21.66 18.22 19.36
CA GLY A 120 21.12 17.11 18.58
C GLY A 120 20.71 17.53 17.17
N LYS A 121 20.51 16.50 16.35
CA LYS A 121 20.12 16.62 14.95
C LYS A 121 18.93 15.70 14.71
N GLY A 122 17.77 16.29 14.45
CA GLY A 122 16.58 15.56 14.01
C GLY A 122 16.59 15.42 12.49
N VAL A 123 16.72 14.20 11.99
CA VAL A 123 16.68 13.92 10.54
C VAL A 123 15.30 13.39 10.18
N THR A 124 14.66 14.00 9.19
CA THR A 124 13.41 13.50 8.63
C THR A 124 13.50 13.42 7.12
N CYS A 125 13.29 12.22 6.58
CA CYS A 125 13.37 11.96 5.14
C CYS A 125 11.99 12.03 4.48
N GLU A 126 11.93 12.59 3.29
CA GLU A 126 10.76 12.63 2.41
C GLU A 126 11.15 12.13 1.02
N LEU A 127 10.20 11.53 0.30
CA LEU A 127 10.35 11.12 -1.07
C LEU A 127 9.73 12.18 -1.98
N GLU A 128 10.56 12.82 -2.79
CA GLU A 128 10.16 13.82 -3.77
C GLU A 128 10.21 13.20 -5.17
N TYR A 129 9.24 13.55 -6.00
CA TYR A 129 9.17 13.11 -7.38
C TYR A 129 9.27 14.30 -8.30
N GLU A 130 10.38 14.36 -9.04
CA GLU A 130 10.51 15.18 -10.23
C GLU A 130 10.26 14.27 -11.44
N PRO A 131 9.68 14.76 -12.55
CA PRO A 131 9.37 13.90 -13.69
C PRO A 131 10.56 13.01 -14.11
N ALA A 132 10.35 11.69 -14.03
CA ALA A 132 11.34 10.63 -14.28
C ALA A 132 12.49 10.46 -13.25
N VAL A 133 12.53 11.25 -12.16
CA VAL A 133 13.54 11.14 -11.11
C VAL A 133 12.88 11.13 -9.73
N ALA A 134 13.04 10.03 -9.00
CA ALA A 134 12.71 9.97 -7.59
C ALA A 134 13.94 10.36 -6.76
N LYS A 135 13.78 11.30 -5.83
CA LYS A 135 14.84 11.76 -4.93
C LYS A 135 14.38 11.71 -3.48
N VAL A 136 15.32 11.55 -2.55
CA VAL A 136 15.04 11.58 -1.12
C VAL A 136 15.51 12.93 -0.59
N VAL A 137 14.58 13.70 -0.04
CA VAL A 137 14.86 14.99 0.59
C VAL A 137 15.01 14.77 2.10
N GLU A 138 16.18 15.04 2.63
CA GLU A 138 16.47 14.96 4.06
C GLU A 138 16.42 16.33 4.69
N HIS A 139 15.51 16.50 5.65
CA HIS A 139 15.42 17.72 6.45
C HIS A 139 16.16 17.51 7.76
N HIS A 140 17.21 18.29 7.94
CA HIS A 140 18.14 18.24 9.06
C HIS A 140 17.84 19.41 10.00
N HIS A 141 17.13 19.13 11.09
CA HIS A 141 16.77 20.14 12.10
C HIS A 141 17.74 20.08 13.28
N TYR A 142 18.45 21.17 13.50
CA TYR A 142 19.38 21.28 14.64
C TYR A 142 18.63 21.72 15.89
N SER A 143 18.88 21.01 17.00
CA SER A 143 18.48 21.43 18.33
C SER A 143 19.68 21.99 19.08
N TYR A 144 19.49 23.15 19.67
CA TYR A 144 20.47 23.90 20.43
C TYR A 144 20.08 23.89 21.89
N GLY A 145 21.08 23.91 22.76
CA GLY A 145 20.85 24.23 24.15
C GLY A 145 22.13 24.64 24.86
N CYS A 146 21.92 25.17 26.04
CA CYS A 146 22.94 25.85 26.80
C CYS A 146 23.75 24.86 27.66
N ALA A 147 25.06 24.77 27.43
CA ALA A 147 25.97 23.93 28.22
C ALA A 147 26.08 24.35 29.70
N PRO A 148 26.29 25.64 30.07
CA PRO A 148 26.41 26.03 31.48
C PRO A 148 25.10 25.85 32.26
N CYS A 149 23.94 26.15 31.67
CA CYS A 149 22.64 25.94 32.34
C CYS A 149 22.29 24.46 32.51
N LYS A 150 22.93 23.56 31.74
CA LYS A 150 22.81 22.12 31.94
C LYS A 150 23.69 21.62 33.10
N GLN A 151 24.77 22.33 33.42
CA GLN A 151 25.69 22.00 34.51
C GLN A 151 25.30 22.69 35.83
N ALA A 152 24.62 23.83 35.76
CA ALA A 152 24.08 24.51 36.92
C ALA A 152 22.78 23.83 37.37
N ASP A 153 22.83 23.10 38.49
CA ASP A 153 21.66 22.46 39.14
C ASP A 153 20.58 23.46 39.61
N GLU A 154 20.82 24.76 39.48
CA GLU A 154 19.89 25.82 39.90
C GLU A 154 18.74 26.06 38.90
N VAL A 155 18.85 25.58 37.66
CA VAL A 155 17.81 25.73 36.64
C VAL A 155 17.08 24.41 36.44
N LEU A 156 15.79 24.37 36.81
CA LEU A 156 14.93 23.18 36.72
C LEU A 156 14.83 22.57 35.30
N GLU A 157 14.95 23.39 34.26
CA GLU A 157 14.96 22.95 32.86
C GLU A 157 15.92 23.82 32.03
N ALA A 158 17.00 23.23 31.51
CA ALA A 158 17.89 23.94 30.59
C ALA A 158 17.11 24.32 29.31
N PRO A 159 17.15 25.59 28.85
CA PRO A 159 16.42 26.01 27.67
C PRO A 159 16.97 25.32 26.42
N ILE A 160 16.13 24.49 25.80
CA ILE A 160 16.40 23.84 24.51
C ILE A 160 15.59 24.58 23.44
N ARG A 161 16.26 25.08 22.42
CA ARG A 161 15.60 25.67 21.25
C ARG A 161 15.89 24.82 20.02
N SER A 162 14.87 24.53 19.24
CA SER A 162 15.02 23.78 18.00
C SER A 162 14.69 24.67 16.81
N ALA A 163 15.37 24.45 15.69
CA ALA A 163 15.01 25.11 14.45
C ALA A 163 13.55 24.83 14.08
N PRO A 164 12.83 25.83 13.54
CA PRO A 164 11.44 25.64 13.11
C PRO A 164 11.39 24.52 12.07
N ARG A 165 10.40 23.64 12.20
CA ARG A 165 10.18 22.58 11.21
C ARG A 165 9.57 23.18 9.96
N ALA A 166 10.08 22.77 8.80
CA ALA A 166 9.48 23.15 7.53
C ALA A 166 8.01 22.67 7.47
N PRO A 167 7.08 23.49 6.95
CA PRO A 167 5.69 23.09 6.81
C PRO A 167 5.59 21.92 5.84
N ARG A 168 4.93 20.84 6.26
CA ARG A 168 4.66 19.66 5.44
C ARG A 168 3.19 19.58 5.14
N LEU A 169 2.85 19.16 3.91
CA LEU A 169 1.46 18.96 3.49
C LEU A 169 0.73 17.94 4.37
N ILE A 170 1.39 16.80 4.65
CA ILE A 170 0.86 15.74 5.51
C ILE A 170 1.87 15.47 6.63
N PRO A 171 1.58 15.85 7.88
CA PRO A 171 2.48 15.61 9.01
C PRO A 171 2.78 14.13 9.21
N GLY A 172 4.07 13.77 9.30
CA GLY A 172 4.52 12.39 9.55
C GLY A 172 4.44 11.46 8.33
N SER A 173 4.03 11.97 7.17
CA SER A 173 4.09 11.22 5.91
C SER A 173 5.52 11.16 5.36
N MET A 174 5.79 10.12 4.58
CA MET A 174 7.01 10.00 3.79
C MET A 174 6.93 10.73 2.45
N ALA A 175 5.76 11.24 2.07
CA ALA A 175 5.52 11.82 0.76
C ALA A 175 5.86 13.33 0.74
N GLY A 176 6.76 13.71 -0.15
CA GLY A 176 7.03 15.10 -0.51
C GLY A 176 5.93 15.69 -1.40
N SER A 177 5.97 16.99 -1.63
CA SER A 177 4.96 17.71 -2.41
C SER A 177 4.86 17.22 -3.85
N GLY A 178 5.99 16.97 -4.52
CA GLY A 178 6.03 16.51 -5.90
C GLY A 178 5.48 15.10 -6.05
N LEU A 179 5.74 14.22 -5.07
CA LEU A 179 5.17 12.88 -5.06
C LEU A 179 3.66 12.91 -4.90
N LEU A 180 3.14 13.72 -3.97
CA LEU A 180 1.70 13.89 -3.78
C LEU A 180 1.03 14.44 -5.03
N ALA A 181 1.60 15.49 -5.64
CA ALA A 181 1.11 16.07 -6.88
C ALA A 181 1.05 15.03 -8.00
N PHE A 182 2.13 14.24 -8.16
CA PHE A 182 2.20 13.20 -9.16
C PHE A 182 1.16 12.09 -8.95
N VAL A 183 0.99 11.60 -7.72
CA VAL A 183 0.01 10.54 -7.41
C VAL A 183 -1.42 11.02 -7.65
N ILE A 184 -1.74 12.26 -7.24
CA ILE A 184 -3.06 12.86 -7.44
C ILE A 184 -3.33 13.07 -8.94
N ALA A 185 -2.40 13.68 -9.67
CA ALA A 185 -2.54 13.88 -11.10
C ALA A 185 -2.71 12.55 -11.84
N SER A 186 -1.84 11.58 -11.56
CA SER A 186 -1.91 10.24 -12.17
C SER A 186 -3.26 9.57 -11.91
N LYS A 187 -3.77 9.65 -10.68
CA LYS A 187 -5.01 8.95 -10.30
C LYS A 187 -6.26 9.63 -10.83
N PHE A 188 -6.35 10.95 -10.68
CA PHE A 188 -7.59 11.70 -10.87
C PHE A 188 -7.66 12.42 -12.21
N VAL A 189 -6.51 12.79 -12.80
CA VAL A 189 -6.45 13.43 -14.12
C VAL A 189 -6.22 12.39 -15.21
N ASP A 190 -5.18 11.56 -15.05
CA ASP A 190 -4.79 10.58 -16.07
C ASP A 190 -5.54 9.23 -15.97
N GLY A 191 -6.32 9.03 -14.90
CA GLY A 191 -7.08 7.80 -14.68
C GLY A 191 -6.22 6.56 -14.45
N LEU A 192 -4.94 6.72 -14.06
CA LEU A 192 -4.03 5.61 -13.81
C LEU A 192 -4.40 4.89 -12.49
N PRO A 193 -4.61 3.56 -12.53
CA PRO A 193 -4.87 2.80 -11.32
C PRO A 193 -3.60 2.69 -10.46
N PHE A 194 -3.75 2.65 -9.14
CA PHE A 194 -2.61 2.66 -8.21
C PHE A 194 -1.64 1.49 -8.38
N TYR A 195 -2.09 0.32 -8.83
CA TYR A 195 -1.17 -0.80 -9.12
C TYR A 195 -0.22 -0.47 -10.28
N ARG A 196 -0.65 0.37 -11.23
CA ARG A 196 0.17 0.81 -12.36
C ARG A 196 1.17 1.87 -11.93
N VAL A 197 0.74 2.78 -11.05
CA VAL A 197 1.62 3.77 -10.41
C VAL A 197 2.68 3.08 -9.55
N GLU A 198 2.30 2.05 -8.78
CA GLU A 198 3.23 1.19 -8.01
C GLU A 198 4.29 0.56 -8.94
N ARG A 199 3.88 0.00 -10.08
CA ARG A 199 4.83 -0.54 -11.08
C ARG A 199 5.73 0.53 -11.67
N LEU A 200 5.21 1.74 -11.91
CA LEU A 200 6.00 2.85 -12.44
C LEU A 200 7.09 3.28 -11.44
N MET A 201 6.72 3.47 -10.16
CA MET A 201 7.68 3.79 -9.09
C MET A 201 8.69 2.67 -8.90
N GLY A 202 8.28 1.41 -9.05
CA GLY A 202 9.18 0.26 -9.01
C GLY A 202 10.27 0.29 -10.08
N ARG A 203 9.99 0.83 -11.28
CA ARG A 203 11.01 1.04 -12.33
C ARG A 203 12.03 2.11 -11.95
N LEU A 204 11.66 3.05 -11.09
CA LEU A 204 12.54 4.07 -10.53
C LEU A 204 13.29 3.58 -9.27
N GLY A 205 13.16 2.29 -8.91
CA GLY A 205 13.78 1.72 -7.71
C GLY A 205 13.05 2.02 -6.40
N VAL A 206 11.89 2.69 -6.47
CA VAL A 206 11.10 3.07 -5.30
C VAL A 206 10.02 2.04 -5.00
N LYS A 207 10.02 1.51 -3.77
CA LYS A 207 8.97 0.61 -3.28
C LYS A 207 7.81 1.40 -2.68
N LEU A 208 6.93 1.93 -3.51
CA LEU A 208 5.71 2.63 -3.09
C LEU A 208 4.49 1.71 -3.22
N GLY A 209 4.06 1.14 -2.09
CA GLY A 209 2.94 0.20 -2.07
C GLY A 209 1.59 0.88 -2.33
N ARG A 210 0.66 0.14 -2.94
CA ARG A 210 -0.75 0.58 -3.11
C ARG A 210 -1.39 1.10 -1.82
N ALA A 211 -1.21 0.39 -0.72
CA ALA A 211 -1.78 0.77 0.57
C ALA A 211 -1.25 2.12 1.09
N THR A 212 -0.03 2.50 0.70
CA THR A 212 0.58 3.79 1.08
C THR A 212 0.03 4.95 0.24
N MET A 213 -0.44 4.69 -0.98
CA MET A 213 -1.04 5.70 -1.85
C MET A 213 -2.54 5.91 -1.58
N CYS A 214 -3.23 4.92 -1.00
CA CYS A 214 -4.67 4.97 -0.75
C CYS A 214 -5.06 5.42 0.66
N ASN A 215 -4.23 5.14 1.67
CA ASN A 215 -4.51 5.39 3.09
C ASN A 215 -3.69 6.56 3.61
#